data_AF-A0A0Q4K6R7-F1
#
_entry.id   AF-A0A0Q4K6R7-F1
#
_cell.length_a   1.000
_cell.length_b   1.000
_cell.length_c   1.000
_cell.angle_alpha   90.00
_cell.angle_beta   90.00
_cell.angle_gamma   90.00
#
_symmetry.space_group_name_H-M   'P 1'
#
loop_
_entity.id
_entity.type
_entity.pdbx_description
1 polymer ?
#
loop_
_entity_poly.entity_id
_entity_poly.type
_entity_poly.pdbx_seq_one_letter_code
_entity_poly.pdbx_strand_id
1 'polypeptide(L)'
;MTGGQKAAAIIALAVLALAWFNWRMWRQFRAAKAYRAGWSDADFDAMVADNGVSPAIAVLTRELVAPYYGEGIVPHPDDNFARFLMIDDEEVADLVEAAWERLGLTMPTPADPVELPPMRDVRDLAVYLQSVA
;
A
#
# COMPACT_ATOMS: atom_id res chain seq x y z
N MET A 1 -30.17 -27.47 12.54
CA MET A 1 -29.60 -26.16 12.94
C MET A 1 -30.66 -25.09 12.83
N THR A 2 -30.92 -24.35 13.91
CA THR A 2 -31.81 -23.18 13.89
C THR A 2 -31.16 -22.00 13.15
N GLY A 3 -31.95 -20.98 12.78
CA GLY A 3 -31.43 -19.77 12.14
C GLY A 3 -30.34 -19.05 12.96
N GLY A 4 -30.52 -18.99 14.28
CA GLY A 4 -29.52 -18.40 15.19
C GLY A 4 -28.21 -19.19 15.26
N GLN A 5 -28.26 -20.53 15.19
CA GLN A 5 -27.05 -21.36 15.14
C GLN A 5 -26.24 -21.15 13.85
N LYS A 6 -26.92 -20.92 12.71
CA LYS A 6 -26.25 -20.61 11.44
C LYS A 6 -25.56 -19.24 11.50
N ALA A 7 -26.25 -18.21 12.01
CA ALA A 7 -25.68 -16.87 12.15
C ALA A 7 -24.46 -16.87 13.07
N ALA A 8 -24.54 -17.53 14.22
CA ALA A 8 -23.41 -17.65 15.16
C ALA A 8 -22.20 -18.36 14.53
N ALA A 9 -22.43 -19.41 13.74
CA ALA A 9 -21.34 -20.11 13.04
C ALA A 9 -20.63 -19.21 12.01
N ILE A 10 -21.39 -18.42 11.24
CA ILE A 10 -20.82 -17.46 10.27
C ILE A 10 -19.99 -16.39 10.99
N ILE A 11 -20.52 -15.83 12.08
CA ILE A 11 -19.79 -14.84 12.88
C ILE A 11 -18.50 -15.44 13.45
N ALA A 12 -18.56 -16.64 14.00
CA ALA A 12 -17.38 -17.32 14.53
C ALA A 12 -16.31 -17.55 13.45
N LEU A 13 -16.71 -17.98 12.25
CA LEU A 13 -15.79 -18.13 11.11
C LEU A 13 -15.17 -16.79 10.70
N ALA A 14 -15.96 -15.72 10.65
CA ALA A 14 -15.46 -14.39 10.33
C ALA A 14 -14.44 -13.89 11.37
N VAL A 15 -14.73 -14.08 12.67
CA VAL A 15 -13.79 -13.71 13.75
C VAL A 15 -12.49 -14.51 13.64
N LEU A 16 -12.56 -15.81 13.38
CA LEU A 16 -11.37 -16.64 13.20
C LEU A 16 -10.55 -16.23 11.98
N ALA A 17 -11.20 -15.91 10.86
CA ALA A 17 -10.54 -15.42 9.65
C ALA A 17 -9.83 -14.08 9.91
N LEU A 18 -10.49 -13.13 10.56
CA LEU A 18 -9.91 -11.83 10.93
C LEU A 18 -8.74 -11.99 11.90
N ALA A 19 -8.88 -12.83 12.93
CA ALA A 19 -7.81 -13.09 13.90
C ALA A 19 -6.58 -13.72 13.22
N TRP A 20 -6.79 -14.67 12.31
CA TRP A 20 -5.72 -15.28 11.52
C TRP A 20 -5.03 -14.26 10.61
N PHE A 21 -5.79 -13.44 9.89
CA PHE A 21 -5.27 -12.41 9.01
C PHE A 21 -4.42 -11.40 9.78
N ASN A 22 -4.94 -10.88 10.90
CA ASN A 22 -4.23 -9.95 11.77
C ASN A 22 -2.94 -10.57 12.33
N TRP A 23 -2.98 -11.84 12.73
CA TRP A 23 -1.79 -12.54 13.23
C TRP A 23 -0.71 -12.70 12.15
N ARG A 24 -1.11 -13.05 10.92
CA ARG A 24 -0.19 -13.16 9.78
C ARG A 24 0.48 -11.83 9.46
N MET A 25 -0.30 -10.75 9.34
CA MET A 25 0.21 -9.40 9.08
C MET A 25 1.15 -8.94 10.19
N TRP A 26 0.76 -9.14 11.46
CA TRP A 26 1.62 -8.81 12.61
C TRP A 26 2.97 -9.54 12.54
N ARG A 27 2.98 -10.83 12.22
CA ARG A 27 4.22 -11.61 12.11
C ARG A 27 5.11 -11.08 10.98
N GLN A 28 4.51 -10.75 9.84
CA GLN A 28 5.21 -10.23 8.68
C GLN A 28 5.82 -8.85 8.94
N PHE A 29 5.05 -7.93 9.52
CA PHE A 29 5.53 -6.61 9.91
C PHE A 29 6.59 -6.68 11.01
N ARG A 30 6.47 -7.60 11.97
CA ARG A 30 7.51 -7.84 12.95
C ARG A 30 8.82 -8.31 12.31
N ALA A 31 8.75 -9.18 11.31
CA ALA A 31 9.92 -9.64 10.56
C ALA A 31 10.53 -8.50 9.72
N ALA A 32 9.70 -7.71 9.04
CA ALA A 32 10.14 -6.53 8.29
C ALA A 32 10.83 -5.51 9.20
N LYS A 33 10.23 -5.20 10.36
CA LYS A 33 10.82 -4.30 11.36
C LYS A 33 12.18 -4.78 11.87
N ALA A 34 12.35 -6.09 12.05
CA ALA A 34 13.63 -6.67 12.46
C ALA A 34 14.68 -6.63 11.34
N TYR A 35 14.28 -6.93 10.09
CA TYR A 35 15.16 -6.89 8.92
C TYR A 35 15.60 -5.45 8.58
N ARG A 36 14.68 -4.49 8.74
CA ARG A 36 14.86 -3.07 8.47
C ARG A 36 15.33 -2.28 9.68
N ALA A 37 15.98 -2.94 10.64
CA ALA A 37 16.54 -2.24 11.78
C ALA A 37 17.58 -1.22 11.31
N GLY A 38 17.26 0.07 11.45
CA GLY A 38 18.08 1.17 10.93
C GLY A 38 17.68 1.70 9.55
N TRP A 39 16.65 1.14 8.91
CA TRP A 39 16.03 1.69 7.71
C TRP A 39 15.23 2.95 8.07
N SER A 40 15.52 4.04 7.39
CA SER A 40 14.95 5.35 7.61
C SER A 40 14.24 5.88 6.37
N ASP A 41 13.44 6.94 6.55
CA ASP A 41 12.82 7.66 5.44
C ASP A 41 13.87 8.13 4.41
N ALA A 42 15.07 8.51 4.87
CA ALA A 42 16.16 8.91 3.98
C ALA A 42 16.69 7.76 3.12
N ASP A 43 16.67 6.52 3.63
CA ASP A 43 17.08 5.34 2.85
C ASP A 43 16.04 5.02 1.77
N PHE A 44 14.75 5.18 2.08
CA PHE A 44 13.69 5.12 1.07
C PHE A 44 13.89 6.19 0.00
N ASP A 45 14.02 7.45 0.42
CA ASP A 45 14.15 8.60 -0.47
C ASP A 45 15.39 8.45 -1.38
N ALA A 46 16.50 7.94 -0.87
CA ALA A 46 17.71 7.66 -1.65
C ALA A 46 17.48 6.57 -2.72
N MET A 47 16.84 5.46 -2.36
CA MET A 47 16.57 4.37 -3.31
C MET A 47 15.62 4.78 -4.44
N VAL A 48 14.59 5.58 -4.15
CA VAL A 48 13.68 6.06 -5.21
C VAL A 48 14.32 7.19 -6.03
N ALA A 49 15.22 7.98 -5.45
CA ALA A 49 15.98 8.99 -6.19
C ALA A 49 16.88 8.36 -7.27
N ASP A 50 17.45 7.17 -7.03
CA ASP A 50 18.19 6.40 -8.04
C ASP A 50 17.32 6.01 -9.26
N ASN A 51 15.99 6.08 -9.13
CA ASN A 51 15.00 5.86 -10.19
C ASN A 51 14.43 7.17 -10.77
N GLY A 52 15.04 8.32 -10.45
CA GLY A 52 14.63 9.63 -10.97
C GLY A 52 13.46 10.28 -10.21
N VAL A 53 13.06 9.73 -9.06
CA VAL A 53 11.97 10.27 -8.25
C VAL A 53 12.44 11.49 -7.45
N SER A 54 11.70 12.59 -7.56
CA SER A 54 11.96 13.82 -6.80
C SER A 54 11.62 13.65 -5.31
N PRO A 55 12.25 14.43 -4.41
CA PRO A 55 11.97 14.35 -2.98
C PRO A 55 10.49 14.59 -2.61
N ALA A 56 9.80 15.47 -3.34
CA ALA A 56 8.39 15.74 -3.10
C ALA A 56 7.51 14.52 -3.39
N ILE A 57 7.80 13.81 -4.49
CA ILE A 57 7.08 12.58 -4.84
C ILE A 57 7.45 11.44 -3.89
N ALA A 58 8.72 11.33 -3.47
CA ALA A 58 9.13 10.34 -2.49
C ALA A 58 8.36 10.48 -1.16
N VAL A 59 8.24 11.72 -0.65
CA VAL A 59 7.43 12.02 0.54
C VAL A 59 5.96 11.66 0.32
N LEU A 60 5.37 12.10 -0.79
CA LEU A 60 3.97 11.81 -1.13
C LEU A 60 3.71 10.30 -1.19
N THR A 61 4.58 9.53 -1.85
CA THR A 61 4.46 8.07 -1.92
C THR A 61 4.48 7.45 -0.52
N ARG A 62 5.41 7.87 0.35
CA ARG A 62 5.47 7.36 1.73
C ARG A 62 4.20 7.66 2.51
N GLU A 63 3.68 8.88 2.40
CA GLU A 63 2.43 9.28 3.07
C GLU A 63 1.23 8.47 2.59
N LEU A 64 1.13 8.19 1.29
CA LEU A 64 0.04 7.42 0.70
C LEU A 64 0.04 5.97 1.19
N VAL A 65 1.21 5.33 1.21
CA VAL A 65 1.29 3.92 1.61
C VAL A 65 1.32 3.71 3.12
N ALA A 66 1.64 4.74 3.92
CA ALA A 66 1.78 4.66 5.37
C ALA A 66 0.61 3.95 6.11
N PRO A 67 -0.67 4.14 5.75
CA PRO A 67 -1.79 3.45 6.40
C PRO A 67 -1.75 1.92 6.31
N TYR A 68 -1.06 1.38 5.30
CA TYR A 68 -0.91 -0.06 5.10
C TYR A 68 0.24 -0.67 5.90
N TYR A 69 1.04 0.16 6.58
CA TYR A 69 2.14 -0.30 7.42
C TYR A 69 1.77 -0.27 8.91
N GLY A 70 2.33 -1.21 9.66
CA GLY A 70 2.29 -1.14 11.12
C GLY A 70 3.07 0.06 11.65
N GLU A 71 2.69 0.55 12.84
CA GLU A 71 3.33 1.71 13.48
C GLU A 71 4.87 1.58 13.57
N GLY A 72 5.55 2.63 13.12
CA GLY A 72 7.01 2.74 13.14
C GLY A 72 7.72 1.82 12.13
N ILE A 73 7.02 1.39 11.08
CA ILE A 73 7.61 0.67 9.95
C ILE A 73 7.70 1.65 8.78
N VAL A 74 8.92 1.94 8.38
CA VAL A 74 9.19 2.73 7.18
C VAL A 74 8.99 1.85 5.94
N PRO A 75 8.27 2.33 4.90
CA PRO A 75 8.11 1.62 3.64
C PRO A 75 9.45 1.26 2.99
N HIS A 76 9.51 0.12 2.31
CA HIS A 76 10.64 -0.20 1.43
C HIS A 76 10.17 -0.13 -0.03
N PRO A 77 10.95 0.43 -0.97
CA PRO A 77 10.50 0.58 -2.36
C PRO A 77 10.11 -0.76 -3.01
N ASP A 78 10.78 -1.86 -2.65
CA ASP A 78 10.50 -3.21 -3.18
C ASP A 78 9.36 -3.94 -2.46
N ASP A 79 8.61 -3.26 -1.59
CA ASP A 79 7.44 -3.84 -0.94
C ASP A 79 6.33 -4.07 -1.95
N ASN A 80 6.12 -5.35 -2.28
CA ASN A 80 5.13 -5.75 -3.25
C ASN A 80 3.70 -5.53 -2.71
N PHE A 81 2.83 -4.90 -3.50
CA PHE A 81 1.46 -4.61 -3.09
C PHE A 81 0.67 -5.88 -2.72
N ALA A 82 0.58 -6.83 -3.64
CA ALA A 82 -0.23 -8.05 -3.44
C ALA A 82 0.36 -9.02 -2.39
N ARG A 83 1.68 -9.17 -2.31
CA ARG A 83 2.33 -10.17 -1.44
C ARG A 83 2.74 -9.61 -0.09
N PHE A 84 3.14 -8.34 -0.04
CA PHE A 84 3.61 -7.72 1.18
C PHE A 84 2.50 -6.94 1.88
N LEU A 85 1.88 -5.99 1.19
CA LEU A 85 0.82 -5.15 1.74
C LEU A 85 -0.56 -5.82 1.71
N MET A 86 -0.69 -6.88 0.90
CA MET A 86 -1.93 -7.63 0.70
C MET A 86 -3.05 -6.73 0.15
N ILE A 87 -2.69 -5.75 -0.68
CA ILE A 87 -3.63 -4.88 -1.39
C ILE A 87 -3.71 -5.25 -2.86
N ASP A 88 -4.88 -5.08 -3.46
CA ASP A 88 -5.15 -5.39 -4.86
C ASP A 88 -5.00 -4.17 -5.79
N ASP A 89 -5.21 -4.40 -7.09
CA ASP A 89 -5.03 -3.37 -8.12
C ASP A 89 -6.08 -2.23 -7.99
N GLU A 90 -7.25 -2.50 -7.39
CA GLU A 90 -8.29 -1.49 -7.12
C GLU A 90 -7.83 -0.56 -6.00
N GLU A 91 -7.31 -1.12 -4.90
CA GLU A 91 -6.72 -0.32 -3.82
C GLU A 91 -5.47 0.47 -4.28
N VAL A 92 -4.68 -0.06 -5.22
CA VAL A 92 -3.58 0.71 -5.84
C VAL A 92 -4.11 1.86 -6.70
N ALA A 93 -5.24 1.68 -7.40
CA ALA A 93 -5.88 2.76 -8.15
C ALA A 93 -6.39 3.87 -7.21
N ASP A 94 -6.97 3.50 -6.05
CA ASP A 94 -7.38 4.46 -5.02
C ASP A 94 -6.19 5.29 -4.50
N LEU A 95 -5.02 4.68 -4.34
CA LEU A 95 -3.79 5.39 -3.96
C LEU A 95 -3.37 6.41 -5.04
N VAL A 96 -3.50 6.05 -6.31
CA VAL A 96 -3.21 6.95 -7.44
C VAL A 96 -4.20 8.11 -7.49
N GLU A 97 -5.49 7.85 -7.31
CA GLU A 97 -6.53 8.87 -7.24
C GLU A 97 -6.24 9.88 -6.11
N ALA A 98 -5.94 9.38 -4.91
CA ALA A 98 -5.56 10.23 -3.79
C ALA A 98 -4.28 11.06 -4.07
N ALA A 99 -3.34 10.50 -4.83
CA ALA A 99 -2.14 11.22 -5.25
C ALA A 99 -2.48 12.34 -6.24
N TRP A 100 -3.32 12.05 -7.24
CA TRP A 100 -3.74 13.01 -8.27
C TRP A 100 -4.47 14.20 -7.65
N GLU A 101 -5.37 13.94 -6.70
CA GLU A 101 -6.05 14.99 -5.94
C GLU A 101 -5.04 15.91 -5.23
N ARG A 102 -4.05 15.33 -4.53
CA ARG A 102 -3.01 16.09 -3.82
C ARG A 102 -2.06 16.85 -4.75
N LEU A 103 -1.82 16.33 -5.94
CA LEU A 103 -1.01 16.99 -6.98
C LEU A 103 -1.81 18.02 -7.79
N GLY A 104 -3.13 18.11 -7.60
CA GLY A 104 -4.00 19.01 -8.36
C GLY A 104 -4.17 18.60 -9.83
N LEU A 105 -4.00 17.31 -10.13
CA LEU A 105 -4.19 16.75 -11.46
C LEU A 105 -5.69 16.58 -11.77
N THR A 106 -6.03 16.65 -13.06
CA THR A 106 -7.42 16.41 -13.50
C THR A 106 -7.76 14.94 -13.35
N MET A 107 -8.78 14.63 -12.56
CA MET A 107 -9.23 13.25 -12.36
C MET A 107 -9.77 12.64 -13.66
N PRO A 108 -9.46 11.36 -13.96
CA PRO A 108 -10.05 10.65 -15.07
C PRO A 108 -11.57 10.59 -14.90
N THR A 109 -12.31 10.62 -16.00
CA THR A 109 -13.76 10.47 -15.97
C THR A 109 -14.16 9.22 -16.72
N PRO A 110 -15.38 8.68 -16.51
CA PRO A 110 -15.85 7.56 -17.33
C PRO A 110 -15.85 7.85 -18.85
N ALA A 111 -15.86 9.13 -19.24
CA ALA A 111 -15.79 9.57 -20.63
C ALA A 111 -14.35 9.66 -21.18
N ASP A 112 -13.36 9.73 -20.31
CA ASP A 112 -11.93 9.78 -20.63
C ASP A 112 -11.15 8.96 -19.57
N PRO A 113 -11.19 7.62 -19.67
CA PRO A 113 -10.55 6.75 -18.70
C PRO A 113 -9.04 6.74 -18.92
N VAL A 114 -8.29 6.78 -17.82
CA VAL A 114 -6.84 6.60 -17.82
C VAL A 114 -6.54 5.18 -17.39
N GLU A 115 -5.88 4.41 -18.26
CA GLU A 115 -5.41 3.07 -17.93
C GLU A 115 -4.11 3.17 -17.14
N LEU A 116 -4.10 2.63 -15.92
CA LEU A 116 -2.92 2.61 -15.08
C LEU A 116 -1.96 1.50 -15.54
N PRO A 117 -0.64 1.76 -15.58
CA PRO A 117 0.31 0.70 -15.82
C PRO A 117 0.26 -0.32 -14.66
N PRO A 118 0.59 -1.60 -14.91
CA PRO A 118 0.69 -2.57 -13.84
C PRO A 118 1.78 -2.15 -12.85
N MET A 119 1.41 -1.97 -11.58
CA MET A 119 2.33 -1.60 -10.51
C MET A 119 2.50 -2.76 -9.56
N ARG A 120 3.73 -3.23 -9.43
CA ARG A 120 4.04 -4.41 -8.61
C ARG A 120 4.37 -4.04 -7.18
N ASP A 121 5.06 -2.93 -6.97
CA ASP A 121 5.59 -2.52 -5.68
C ASP A 121 5.56 -0.99 -5.49
N VAL A 122 5.94 -0.55 -4.28
CA VAL A 122 5.93 0.87 -3.90
C VAL A 122 6.82 1.72 -4.81
N ARG A 123 7.90 1.15 -5.37
CA ARG A 123 8.77 1.85 -6.33
C ARG A 123 8.03 2.15 -7.62
N ASP A 124 7.29 1.18 -8.17
CA ASP A 124 6.51 1.40 -9.39
C ASP A 124 5.50 2.55 -9.20
N LEU A 125 4.86 2.62 -8.04
CA LEU A 125 3.99 3.75 -7.68
C LEU A 125 4.77 5.08 -7.67
N ALA A 126 5.94 5.14 -7.00
CA ALA A 126 6.75 6.36 -6.95
C ALA A 126 7.18 6.83 -8.34
N VAL A 127 7.62 5.91 -9.19
CA VAL A 127 8.04 6.19 -10.57
C VAL A 127 6.86 6.66 -11.41
N TYR A 128 5.69 6.03 -11.26
CA TYR A 128 4.47 6.44 -11.94
C TYR A 128 4.06 7.87 -11.53
N LEU A 129 3.98 8.16 -10.22
CA LEU A 129 3.63 9.49 -9.73
C LEU A 129 4.61 10.56 -10.22
N GLN A 130 5.90 10.23 -10.30
CA GLN A 130 6.90 11.14 -10.87
C GLN A 130 6.68 11.39 -12.36
N SER A 131 6.11 10.44 -13.10
CA SER A 131 5.86 10.59 -14.54
C SER A 131 4.66 11.46 -14.87
N VAL A 132 3.72 11.64 -13.93
CA VAL A 132 2.47 12.40 -14.12
C VAL A 132 2.43 13.73 -13.35
N ALA A 133 3.37 13.95 -12.44
CA ALA A 133 3.56 15.21 -11.71
C ALA A 133 4.36 16.23 -12.53
#